data_AF-A0A507F2W1-F1
#
_entry.id   AF-A0A507F2W1-F1
#
_cell.length_a   1.000
_cell.length_b   1.000
_cell.length_c   1.000
_cell.angle_alpha   90.00
_cell.angle_beta   90.00
_cell.angle_gamma   90.00
#
_symmetry.space_group_name_H-M   'P 1'
#
loop_
_entity.id
_entity.type
_entity.pdbx_description
1 polymer ?
#
loop_
_entity_poly.entity_id
_entity_poly.type
_entity_poly.pdbx_seq_one_letter_code
_entity_poly.pdbx_strand_id
1 'polypeptide(L)'
;MALSAVYVSAEGASTIRQHAGLNCFTSPEKEETLALLLGTYYEENGKDFANVDRCLILTRKDKRKDRVEISDEQLSNAIEEAEATGTKVVGWSHSHPHITVFPSHVDLNTQRSMQLLDNRFFGLVFSCFNTDSTLAERIQVTCFQAGIDGSRISIPLCIMPRDPFITQQTLTQLVEKLPTTLLREEREAYDRCTSTHDEHDDGDTRAGADEIIAASFHGGLLVRSLALLLDRLISPLVQFCIDRHERNLKEIQTLKESSDEDNSC
;
A
#
# COMPACT_ATOMS: atom_id res chain seq x y z
N MET A 1 -12.51 -23.67 6.04
CA MET A 1 -11.15 -24.23 5.93
C MET A 1 -10.20 -23.09 5.62
N ALA A 2 -8.91 -23.22 5.94
CA ALA A 2 -7.92 -22.21 5.57
C ALA A 2 -7.65 -22.24 4.06
N LEU A 3 -7.20 -21.12 3.49
CA LEU A 3 -6.76 -21.06 2.10
C LEU A 3 -5.56 -21.98 1.87
N SER A 4 -5.53 -22.62 0.69
CA SER A 4 -4.42 -23.50 0.30
C SER A 4 -3.22 -22.72 -0.26
N ALA A 5 -3.46 -21.64 -1.00
CA ALA A 5 -2.43 -20.70 -1.42
C ALA A 5 -3.05 -19.36 -1.85
N VAL A 6 -2.21 -18.32 -1.87
CA VAL A 6 -2.52 -17.01 -2.44
C VAL A 6 -1.60 -16.74 -3.62
N TYR A 7 -2.17 -16.35 -4.76
CA TYR A 7 -1.45 -15.97 -5.96
C TYR A 7 -1.56 -14.46 -6.16
N VAL A 8 -0.42 -13.77 -6.16
CA VAL A 8 -0.37 -12.32 -6.40
C VAL A 8 0.29 -12.08 -7.74
N SER A 9 -0.27 -11.20 -8.57
CA SER A 9 0.40 -10.81 -9.82
C SER A 9 1.73 -10.14 -9.49
N ALA A 10 2.77 -10.32 -10.30
CA ALA A 10 4.05 -9.65 -10.10
C ALA A 10 3.88 -8.12 -10.00
N GLU A 11 2.92 -7.57 -10.73
CA GLU A 11 2.51 -6.16 -10.64
C GLU A 11 1.87 -5.81 -9.32
N GLY A 12 0.85 -6.56 -8.88
CA GLY A 12 0.22 -6.35 -7.58
C GLY A 12 1.23 -6.43 -6.46
N ALA A 13 2.16 -7.39 -6.52
CA ALA A 13 3.27 -7.52 -5.58
C ALA A 13 4.23 -6.32 -5.65
N SER A 14 4.50 -5.78 -6.84
CA SER A 14 5.30 -4.56 -7.01
C SER A 14 4.60 -3.34 -6.42
N THR A 15 3.30 -3.17 -6.66
CA THR A 15 2.52 -2.05 -6.12
C THR A 15 2.44 -2.10 -4.60
N ILE A 16 2.15 -3.27 -4.04
CA ILE A 16 2.09 -3.44 -2.58
C ILE A 16 3.48 -3.21 -1.96
N ARG A 17 4.54 -3.72 -2.59
CA ARG A 17 5.92 -3.48 -2.12
C ARG A 17 6.29 -2.00 -2.20
N GLN A 18 5.98 -1.36 -3.31
CA GLN A 18 6.21 0.07 -3.49
C GLN A 18 5.44 0.87 -2.46
N HIS A 19 4.18 0.55 -2.18
CA HIS A 19 3.44 1.20 -1.11
C HIS A 19 4.07 0.96 0.28
N ALA A 20 4.36 -0.29 0.63
CA ALA A 20 4.96 -0.66 1.92
C ALA A 20 6.37 -0.07 2.12
N GLY A 21 7.14 0.13 1.05
CA GLY A 21 8.44 0.77 1.07
C GLY A 21 8.36 2.30 1.01
N LEU A 22 7.69 2.87 0.00
CA LEU A 22 7.65 4.30 -0.28
C LEU A 22 6.95 5.12 0.80
N ASN A 23 5.86 4.61 1.38
CA ASN A 23 5.19 5.36 2.43
C ASN A 23 6.06 5.50 3.69
N CYS A 24 6.97 4.54 3.90
CA CYS A 24 7.97 4.60 4.96
C CYS A 24 9.15 5.53 4.63
N PHE A 25 9.35 5.89 3.34
CA PHE A 25 10.32 6.89 2.90
C PHE A 25 9.78 8.34 2.95
N THR A 26 8.45 8.52 2.83
CA THR A 26 7.81 9.84 2.83
C THR A 26 7.23 10.25 4.19
N SER A 27 6.77 9.28 4.99
CA SER A 27 6.48 9.45 6.41
C SER A 27 7.77 9.18 7.22
N PRO A 28 8.01 9.75 8.42
CA PRO A 28 9.13 9.30 9.25
C PRO A 28 9.12 7.76 9.34
N GLU A 29 10.27 7.12 9.06
CA GLU A 29 10.59 5.68 8.86
C GLU A 29 10.07 4.70 9.96
N LYS A 30 8.84 4.87 10.42
CA LYS A 30 8.29 4.34 11.68
C LYS A 30 6.80 4.06 11.59
N GLU A 31 6.11 4.56 10.56
CA GLU A 31 4.67 4.34 10.39
C GLU A 31 4.39 3.10 9.52
N GLU A 32 3.61 2.18 10.07
CA GLU A 32 3.07 1.04 9.33
C GLU A 32 2.04 1.54 8.30
N THR A 33 2.00 0.92 7.12
CA THR A 33 1.05 1.24 6.04
C THR A 33 -0.12 0.27 6.02
N LEU A 34 -1.22 0.63 5.36
CA LEU A 34 -2.37 -0.25 5.20
C LEU A 34 -2.89 -0.23 3.77
N ALA A 35 -3.19 -1.40 3.22
CA ALA A 35 -3.90 -1.52 1.96
C ALA A 35 -4.91 -2.68 2.01
N LEU A 36 -5.97 -2.57 1.22
CA LEU A 36 -6.90 -3.67 0.94
C LEU A 36 -6.52 -4.35 -0.37
N LEU A 37 -6.68 -5.66 -0.42
CA LEU A 37 -6.33 -6.49 -1.57
C LEU A 37 -7.60 -6.84 -2.35
N LEU A 38 -7.59 -6.55 -3.64
CA LEU A 38 -8.70 -6.81 -4.55
C LEU A 38 -8.36 -7.96 -5.49
N GLY A 39 -9.30 -8.88 -5.64
CA GLY A 39 -9.17 -9.97 -6.59
C GLY A 39 -10.31 -10.97 -6.49
N THR A 40 -10.02 -12.25 -6.71
CA THR A 40 -11.01 -13.30 -6.85
C THR A 40 -10.65 -14.55 -6.06
N TYR A 41 -11.67 -15.29 -5.63
CA TYR A 41 -11.48 -16.63 -5.06
C TYR A 41 -11.86 -17.67 -6.10
N TYR A 42 -11.13 -18.79 -6.11
CA TYR A 42 -11.47 -19.94 -6.95
C TYR A 42 -11.18 -21.24 -6.20
N GLU A 43 -11.91 -22.28 -6.56
CA GLU A 43 -11.76 -23.62 -5.99
C GLU A 43 -11.19 -24.55 -7.05
N GLU A 44 -10.16 -25.31 -6.68
CA GLU A 44 -9.57 -26.34 -7.54
C GLU A 44 -9.30 -27.60 -6.71
N ASN A 45 -9.82 -28.75 -7.14
CA ASN A 45 -9.68 -30.03 -6.46
C ASN A 45 -10.11 -30.02 -4.96
N GLY A 46 -11.20 -29.31 -4.63
CA GLY A 46 -11.69 -29.20 -3.25
C GLY A 46 -10.84 -28.31 -2.34
N LYS A 47 -9.97 -27.48 -2.92
CA LYS A 47 -9.10 -26.52 -2.22
C LYS A 47 -9.43 -25.10 -2.65
N ASP A 48 -9.50 -24.20 -1.67
CA ASP A 48 -9.73 -22.78 -1.90
C ASP A 48 -8.41 -22.04 -2.15
N PHE A 49 -8.42 -21.18 -3.17
CA PHE A 49 -7.32 -20.31 -3.53
C PHE A 49 -7.80 -18.87 -3.68
N ALA A 50 -6.89 -17.92 -3.44
CA ALA A 50 -7.13 -16.51 -3.70
C ALA A 50 -6.18 -16.01 -4.79
N ASN A 51 -6.73 -15.25 -5.73
CA ASN A 51 -5.97 -14.48 -6.69
C ASN A 51 -6.07 -12.99 -6.33
N VAL A 52 -4.93 -12.31 -6.22
CA VAL A 52 -4.84 -10.87 -6.02
C VAL A 52 -4.43 -10.22 -7.33
N ASP A 53 -5.30 -9.35 -7.81
CA ASP A 53 -5.11 -8.61 -9.05
C ASP A 53 -4.52 -7.23 -8.78
N ARG A 54 -5.03 -6.53 -7.74
CA ARG A 54 -4.58 -5.18 -7.37
C ARG A 54 -4.75 -4.90 -5.87
N CYS A 55 -4.29 -3.73 -5.44
CA CYS A 55 -4.48 -3.24 -4.07
C CYS A 55 -5.06 -1.83 -4.07
N LEU A 56 -5.85 -1.53 -3.05
CA LEU A 56 -6.34 -0.19 -2.72
C LEU A 56 -5.57 0.32 -1.51
N ILE A 57 -4.81 1.40 -1.72
CA ILE A 57 -4.02 2.04 -0.68
C ILE A 57 -4.95 2.83 0.26
N LEU A 58 -4.80 2.62 1.56
CA LEU A 58 -5.61 3.29 2.58
C LEU A 58 -4.75 4.22 3.45
N THR A 59 -5.33 5.36 3.82
CA THR A 59 -4.77 6.26 4.84
C THR A 59 -5.12 5.73 6.22
N ARG A 60 -4.13 5.63 7.12
CA ARG A 60 -4.39 5.23 8.51
C ARG A 60 -4.96 6.39 9.30
N LYS A 61 -6.16 6.19 9.87
CA LYS A 61 -6.77 7.15 10.80
C LYS A 61 -6.11 7.09 12.20
N ASP A 62 -5.72 5.90 12.66
CA ASP A 62 -4.96 5.70 13.90
C ASP A 62 -3.49 5.37 13.58
N LYS A 63 -2.57 6.22 14.05
CA LYS A 63 -1.11 6.11 13.85
C LYS A 63 -0.37 5.52 15.05
N ARG A 64 -1.08 4.94 16.03
CA ARG A 64 -0.45 4.23 17.15
C ARG A 64 0.35 3.01 16.65
N LYS A 65 1.40 2.66 17.38
CA LYS A 65 2.26 1.51 17.08
C LYS A 65 1.48 0.20 17.23
N ASP A 66 1.72 -0.77 16.35
CA ASP A 66 1.14 -2.13 16.37
C ASP A 66 -0.41 -2.14 16.34
N ARG A 67 -1.06 -1.06 15.89
CA ARG A 67 -2.52 -0.95 15.78
C ARG A 67 -2.91 -0.53 14.38
N VAL A 68 -3.27 -1.51 13.56
CA VAL A 68 -3.84 -1.29 12.23
C VAL A 68 -5.34 -1.61 12.29
N GLU A 69 -6.16 -0.58 12.13
CA GLU A 69 -7.61 -0.67 12.06
C GLU A 69 -8.09 -0.20 10.70
N ILE A 70 -9.04 -0.94 10.13
CA ILE A 70 -9.72 -0.60 8.89
C ILE A 70 -11.10 -0.08 9.29
N SER A 71 -11.42 1.18 9.00
CA SER A 71 -12.74 1.71 9.36
C SER A 71 -13.82 1.16 8.44
N ASP A 72 -15.06 1.02 8.94
CA ASP A 72 -16.19 0.52 8.16
C ASP A 72 -16.41 1.31 6.87
N GLU A 73 -16.20 2.64 6.91
CA GLU A 73 -16.25 3.52 5.74
C GLU A 73 -15.22 3.14 4.67
N GLN A 74 -13.98 2.82 5.08
CA GLN A 74 -12.90 2.44 4.17
C GLN A 74 -13.19 1.08 3.54
N LEU A 75 -13.71 0.16 4.34
CA LEU A 75 -14.11 -1.16 3.86
C LEU A 75 -15.29 -1.06 2.88
N SER A 76 -16.30 -0.24 3.18
CA SER A 76 -17.46 -0.02 2.30
C SER A 76 -17.03 0.56 0.95
N ASN A 77 -16.22 1.62 0.95
CA ASN A 77 -15.70 2.23 -0.27
C ASN A 77 -14.88 1.23 -1.10
N ALA A 78 -14.08 0.38 -0.44
CA ALA A 78 -13.29 -0.64 -1.11
C ALA A 78 -14.16 -1.74 -1.74
N ILE A 79 -15.26 -2.12 -1.08
CA ILE A 79 -16.24 -3.07 -1.62
C ILE A 79 -16.91 -2.50 -2.86
N GLU A 80 -17.36 -1.23 -2.83
CA GLU A 80 -17.95 -0.57 -4.00
C GLU A 80 -16.98 -0.51 -5.18
N GLU A 81 -15.71 -0.18 -4.94
CA GLU A 81 -14.67 -0.17 -5.99
C GLU A 81 -14.37 -1.58 -6.53
N ALA A 82 -14.40 -2.60 -5.65
CA ALA A 82 -14.23 -3.99 -6.06
C ALA A 82 -15.36 -4.42 -7.00
N GLU A 83 -16.60 -4.18 -6.60
CA GLU A 83 -17.81 -4.53 -7.35
C GLU A 83 -17.85 -3.84 -8.73
N ALA A 84 -17.48 -2.55 -8.80
CA ALA A 84 -17.42 -1.80 -10.05
C ALA A 84 -16.47 -2.41 -11.10
N THR A 85 -15.54 -3.25 -10.66
CA THR A 85 -14.56 -3.92 -11.52
C THR A 85 -14.71 -5.43 -11.58
N GLY A 86 -15.78 -5.98 -10.99
CA GLY A 86 -16.04 -7.42 -10.95
C GLY A 86 -15.09 -8.22 -10.05
N THR A 87 -14.41 -7.55 -9.12
CA THR A 87 -13.51 -8.20 -8.13
C THR A 87 -14.14 -8.13 -6.74
N LYS A 88 -13.48 -8.74 -5.75
CA LYS A 88 -13.85 -8.72 -4.33
C LYS A 88 -12.68 -8.23 -3.49
N VAL A 89 -12.98 -7.69 -2.32
CA VAL A 89 -11.97 -7.47 -1.28
C VAL A 89 -11.63 -8.84 -0.68
N VAL A 90 -10.44 -9.36 -0.96
CA VAL A 90 -10.02 -10.73 -0.61
C VAL A 90 -9.04 -10.79 0.55
N GLY A 91 -8.45 -9.66 0.92
CA GLY A 91 -7.49 -9.59 2.00
C GLY A 91 -7.07 -8.17 2.32
N TRP A 92 -6.07 -8.06 3.18
CA TRP A 92 -5.44 -6.80 3.56
C TRP A 92 -3.93 -6.97 3.65
N SER A 93 -3.20 -5.87 3.56
CA SER A 93 -1.78 -5.85 3.78
C SER A 93 -1.36 -4.68 4.65
N HIS A 94 -0.32 -4.89 5.44
CA HIS A 94 0.34 -3.82 6.18
C HIS A 94 1.86 -3.98 6.19
N SER A 95 2.56 -2.92 6.59
CA SER A 95 4.03 -2.92 6.68
C SER A 95 4.52 -2.94 8.12
N HIS A 96 5.69 -3.52 8.31
CA HIS A 96 6.41 -3.70 9.56
C HIS A 96 7.82 -3.08 9.39
N PRO A 97 7.97 -1.75 9.53
CA PRO A 97 9.26 -1.09 9.36
C PRO A 97 10.19 -1.45 10.53
N HIS A 98 11.41 -1.89 10.22
CA HIS A 98 12.45 -2.26 11.20
C HIS A 98 12.05 -3.34 12.22
N ILE A 99 10.97 -4.07 11.97
CA ILE A 99 10.49 -5.17 12.82
C ILE A 99 10.28 -6.44 11.99
N THR A 100 10.07 -7.57 12.66
CA THR A 100 9.96 -8.87 11.97
C THR A 100 8.70 -8.97 11.13
N VAL A 101 8.73 -9.77 10.07
CA VAL A 101 7.57 -10.04 9.20
C VAL A 101 6.42 -10.79 9.87
N PHE A 102 6.62 -11.32 11.07
CA PHE A 102 5.59 -12.12 11.71
C PHE A 102 4.47 -11.25 12.32
N PRO A 103 3.20 -11.65 12.14
CA PRO A 103 2.07 -10.90 12.69
C PRO A 103 2.12 -10.91 14.22
N SER A 104 1.82 -9.76 14.80
CA SER A 104 1.62 -9.57 16.23
C SER A 104 0.31 -10.21 16.71
N HIS A 105 0.08 -10.22 18.02
CA HIS A 105 -1.20 -10.65 18.58
C HIS A 105 -2.35 -9.71 18.18
N VAL A 106 -2.06 -8.42 17.96
CA VAL A 106 -3.07 -7.45 17.48
C VAL A 106 -3.46 -7.80 16.04
N ASP A 107 -2.47 -8.07 15.18
CA ASP A 107 -2.73 -8.47 13.79
C ASP A 107 -3.57 -9.75 13.69
N LEU A 108 -3.28 -10.75 14.54
CA LEU A 108 -4.05 -12.00 14.58
C LEU A 108 -5.49 -11.79 15.05
N ASN A 109 -5.72 -10.86 15.98
CA ASN A 109 -7.07 -10.51 16.42
C ASN A 109 -7.84 -9.75 15.33
N THR A 110 -7.22 -8.77 14.68
CA THR A 110 -7.80 -8.06 13.54
C THR A 110 -8.13 -9.03 12.40
N GLN A 111 -7.19 -9.90 12.06
CA GLN A 111 -7.38 -10.96 11.06
C GLN A 111 -8.55 -11.89 11.42
N ARG A 112 -8.66 -12.32 12.68
CA ARG A 112 -9.79 -13.16 13.12
C ARG A 112 -11.13 -12.43 12.97
N SER A 113 -11.18 -11.14 13.32
CA SER A 113 -12.38 -10.33 13.15
C SER A 113 -12.80 -10.24 11.69
N MET A 114 -11.85 -10.00 10.77
CA MET A 114 -12.14 -9.95 9.34
C MET A 114 -12.57 -11.31 8.78
N GLN A 115 -12.04 -12.41 9.33
CA GLN A 115 -12.46 -13.76 8.95
C GLN A 115 -13.88 -14.15 9.41
N LEU A 116 -14.54 -13.33 10.24
CA LEU A 116 -15.97 -13.47 10.52
C LEU A 116 -16.84 -13.03 9.33
N LEU A 117 -16.32 -12.14 8.47
CA LEU A 117 -17.01 -11.67 7.27
C LEU A 117 -16.82 -12.64 6.10
N ASP A 118 -15.58 -13.09 5.84
CA ASP A 118 -15.27 -14.16 4.90
C ASP A 118 -14.15 -15.03 5.48
N ASN A 119 -14.41 -16.32 5.66
CA ASN A 119 -13.45 -17.24 6.25
C ASN A 119 -12.17 -17.44 5.41
N ARG A 120 -12.19 -17.08 4.12
CA ARG A 120 -11.05 -17.10 3.20
C ARG A 120 -10.23 -15.82 3.24
N PHE A 121 -10.68 -14.78 3.93
CA PHE A 121 -9.94 -13.52 4.05
C PHE A 121 -8.54 -13.78 4.63
N PHE A 122 -7.51 -13.11 4.12
CA PHE A 122 -6.12 -13.31 4.52
C PHE A 122 -5.36 -11.98 4.70
N GLY A 123 -4.28 -12.04 5.48
CA GLY A 123 -3.38 -10.91 5.71
C GLY A 123 -2.04 -11.11 5.04
N LEU A 124 -1.44 -10.02 4.55
CA LEU A 124 -0.04 -9.94 4.14
C LEU A 124 0.72 -8.97 5.04
N VAL A 125 1.89 -9.37 5.52
CA VAL A 125 2.79 -8.46 6.25
C VAL A 125 4.05 -8.27 5.44
N PHE A 126 4.42 -7.01 5.19
CA PHE A 126 5.66 -6.63 4.53
C PHE A 126 6.63 -6.05 5.56
N SER A 127 7.68 -6.78 5.84
CA SER A 127 8.77 -6.29 6.67
C SER A 127 9.83 -5.63 5.80
N CYS A 128 10.07 -4.35 6.08
CA CYS A 128 10.92 -3.47 5.28
C CYS A 128 12.00 -2.84 6.17
N PHE A 129 13.09 -2.35 5.56
CA PHE A 129 14.17 -1.64 6.24
C PHE A 129 14.91 -2.44 7.31
N ASN A 130 14.92 -3.77 7.17
CA ASN A 130 15.69 -4.63 8.04
C ASN A 130 17.11 -4.77 7.49
N THR A 131 18.08 -4.19 8.20
CA THR A 131 19.50 -4.38 7.92
C THR A 131 20.03 -5.49 8.81
N ASP A 132 20.57 -6.54 8.19
CA ASP A 132 21.26 -7.62 8.93
C ASP A 132 22.65 -7.15 9.40
N SER A 133 23.24 -7.90 10.32
CA SER A 133 24.65 -7.84 10.74
C SER A 133 25.65 -7.80 9.58
N THR A 134 25.28 -8.30 8.40
CA THR A 134 26.06 -8.25 7.17
C THR A 134 25.87 -6.95 6.36
N LEU A 135 25.16 -5.96 6.90
CA LEU A 135 24.76 -4.72 6.22
C LEU A 135 23.91 -4.95 4.96
N ALA A 136 23.31 -6.13 4.82
CA ALA A 136 22.40 -6.43 3.72
C ALA A 136 20.98 -5.98 4.11
N GLU A 137 20.36 -5.17 3.24
CA GLU A 137 18.95 -4.82 3.37
C GLU A 137 18.06 -6.00 2.96
N ARG A 138 17.04 -6.28 3.76
CA ARG A 138 16.10 -7.39 3.54
C ARG A 138 14.67 -6.86 3.55
N ILE A 139 13.94 -7.21 2.49
CA ILE A 139 12.48 -7.10 2.43
C ILE A 139 11.91 -8.52 2.54
N GLN A 140 11.01 -8.73 3.50
CA GLN A 140 10.35 -10.01 3.71
C GLN A 140 8.84 -9.84 3.59
N VAL A 141 8.16 -10.86 3.08
CA VAL A 141 6.71 -10.91 3.04
C VAL A 141 6.22 -12.24 3.61
N THR A 142 5.15 -12.20 4.39
CA THR A 142 4.43 -13.40 4.84
C THR A 142 2.95 -13.27 4.55
N CYS A 143 2.30 -14.40 4.26
CA CYS A 143 0.86 -14.49 4.13
C CYS A 143 0.30 -15.37 5.25
N PHE A 144 -0.81 -14.95 5.87
CA PHE A 144 -1.36 -15.65 7.02
C PHE A 144 -2.89 -15.54 7.15
N GLN A 145 -3.43 -16.49 7.91
CA GLN A 145 -4.76 -16.48 8.48
C GLN A 145 -4.68 -16.71 10.00
N ALA A 146 -5.73 -16.33 10.72
CA ALA A 146 -5.88 -16.62 12.14
C ALA A 146 -6.60 -17.97 12.33
N GLY A 147 -6.00 -18.84 13.14
CA GLY A 147 -6.64 -20.07 13.61
C GLY A 147 -7.71 -19.80 14.65
N ILE A 148 -8.59 -20.78 14.86
CA ILE A 148 -9.68 -20.71 15.85
C ILE A 148 -9.12 -20.52 17.27
N ASP A 149 -7.99 -21.15 17.56
CA ASP A 149 -7.21 -21.05 18.81
C ASP A 149 -6.40 -19.75 18.94
N GLY A 150 -6.39 -18.92 17.89
CA GLY A 150 -5.53 -17.73 17.81
C GLY A 150 -4.10 -17.98 17.40
N SER A 151 -3.79 -19.19 16.93
CA SER A 151 -2.53 -19.45 16.27
C SER A 151 -2.47 -18.77 14.90
N ARG A 152 -1.25 -18.55 14.42
CA ARG A 152 -1.00 -18.11 13.05
C ARG A 152 -0.99 -19.32 12.13
N ILE A 153 -1.84 -19.31 11.11
CA ILE A 153 -1.81 -20.27 10.00
C ILE A 153 -1.06 -19.60 8.85
N SER A 154 0.12 -20.14 8.49
CA SER A 154 0.89 -19.64 7.34
C SER A 154 0.27 -20.12 6.04
N ILE A 155 0.03 -19.22 5.09
CA ILE A 155 -0.49 -19.57 3.78
C ILE A 155 0.65 -19.42 2.76
N PRO A 156 0.86 -20.40 1.85
CA PRO A 156 1.78 -20.25 0.74
C PRO A 156 1.43 -19.04 -0.13
N LEU A 157 2.42 -18.17 -0.37
CA LEU A 157 2.30 -17.00 -1.23
C LEU A 157 3.11 -17.22 -2.51
N CYS A 158 2.44 -17.16 -3.66
CA CYS A 158 3.04 -17.34 -4.97
C CYS A 158 2.95 -16.03 -5.76
N ILE A 159 4.10 -15.48 -6.15
CA ILE A 159 4.15 -14.30 -7.04
C ILE A 159 4.17 -14.80 -8.48
N MET A 160 3.11 -14.51 -9.22
CA MET A 160 2.90 -15.01 -10.58
C MET A 160 3.35 -13.97 -11.62
N PRO A 161 4.27 -14.31 -12.54
CA PRO A 161 4.62 -13.46 -13.66
C PRO A 161 3.53 -13.54 -14.74
N ARG A 162 2.35 -12.97 -14.46
CA ARG A 162 1.18 -13.05 -15.34
C ARG A 162 1.27 -12.14 -16.56
N ASP A 163 1.85 -10.96 -16.39
CA ASP A 163 1.86 -9.92 -17.42
C ASP A 163 3.29 -9.50 -17.76
N PRO A 164 3.69 -9.53 -19.04
CA PRO A 164 5.01 -9.04 -19.46
C PRO A 164 5.11 -7.49 -19.41
N PHE A 165 3.99 -6.79 -19.26
CA PHE A 165 3.90 -5.34 -19.32
C PHE A 165 3.07 -4.80 -18.18
N ILE A 166 3.52 -3.67 -17.61
CA ILE A 166 2.79 -2.95 -16.55
C ILE A 166 1.42 -2.55 -17.08
N THR A 167 0.36 -3.04 -16.45
CA THR A 167 -1.01 -2.68 -16.82
C THR A 167 -1.30 -1.20 -16.55
N GLN A 168 -2.24 -0.64 -17.31
CA GLN A 168 -2.72 0.74 -17.10
C GLN A 168 -3.24 0.93 -15.67
N GLN A 169 -3.93 -0.06 -15.12
CA GLN A 169 -4.47 0.00 -13.75
C GLN A 169 -3.35 0.09 -12.71
N THR A 170 -2.30 -0.72 -12.85
CA THR A 170 -1.11 -0.65 -11.99
C THR A 170 -0.44 0.71 -12.06
N LEU A 171 -0.28 1.27 -13.27
CA LEU A 171 0.26 2.62 -13.44
C LEU A 171 -0.61 3.69 -12.78
N THR A 172 -1.93 3.63 -12.94
CA THR A 172 -2.85 4.56 -12.27
C THR A 172 -2.72 4.48 -10.75
N GLN A 173 -2.62 3.27 -10.18
CA GLN A 173 -2.43 3.13 -8.73
C GLN A 173 -1.11 3.74 -8.25
N LEU A 174 -0.02 3.48 -8.97
CA LEU A 174 1.32 3.92 -8.58
C LEU A 174 1.58 5.41 -8.81
N VAL A 175 1.19 5.94 -9.97
CA VAL A 175 1.56 7.28 -10.43
C VAL A 175 0.51 8.32 -10.07
N GLU A 176 -0.77 7.93 -10.01
CA GLU A 176 -1.87 8.84 -9.72
C GLU A 176 -2.38 8.70 -8.28
N LYS A 177 -2.83 7.50 -7.89
CA LYS A 177 -3.52 7.29 -6.61
C LYS A 177 -2.60 7.41 -5.40
N LEU A 178 -1.40 6.82 -5.44
CA LEU A 178 -0.47 6.88 -4.32
C LEU A 178 -0.04 8.33 -4.00
N PRO A 179 0.50 9.13 -4.93
CA PRO A 179 0.90 10.51 -4.63
C PRO A 179 -0.27 11.40 -4.19
N THR A 180 -1.44 11.26 -4.82
CA THR A 180 -2.62 12.06 -4.45
C THR A 180 -3.17 11.69 -3.08
N THR A 181 -3.11 10.41 -2.69
CA THR A 181 -3.52 9.97 -1.35
C THR A 181 -2.64 10.57 -0.26
N LEU A 182 -1.32 10.55 -0.44
CA LEU A 182 -0.38 11.12 0.52
C LEU A 182 -0.46 12.65 0.57
N LEU A 183 -0.61 13.31 -0.58
CA LEU A 183 -0.84 14.75 -0.63
C LEU A 183 -2.11 15.14 0.14
N ARG A 184 -3.19 14.37 0.00
CA ARG A 184 -4.43 14.60 0.72
C ARG A 184 -4.23 14.42 2.23
N GLU A 185 -3.53 13.38 2.66
CA GLU A 185 -3.23 13.14 4.08
C GLU A 185 -2.47 14.31 4.72
N GLU A 186 -1.46 14.84 4.04
CA GLU A 186 -0.68 16.00 4.52
C GLU A 186 -1.52 17.29 4.58
N ARG A 187 -2.41 17.50 3.61
CA ARG A 187 -3.35 18.64 3.62
C ARG A 187 -4.36 18.54 4.75
N GLU A 188 -4.98 17.38 4.93
CA GLU A 188 -5.92 17.16 6.02
C GLU A 188 -5.25 17.31 7.39
N ALA A 189 -3.97 16.93 7.52
CA ALA A 189 -3.19 17.16 8.74
C ALA A 189 -2.94 18.65 8.99
N TYR A 190 -2.61 19.42 7.96
CA TYR A 190 -2.47 20.87 8.04
C TYR A 190 -3.79 21.54 8.45
N ASP A 191 -4.89 21.21 7.74
CA ASP A 191 -6.20 21.81 7.98
C ASP A 191 -6.67 21.58 9.42
N ARG A 192 -6.47 20.36 9.96
CA ARG A 192 -6.79 20.05 11.37
C ARG A 192 -6.05 20.94 12.37
N CYS A 193 -4.80 21.31 12.10
CA CYS A 193 -4.02 22.15 13.00
C CYS A 193 -4.40 23.64 12.88
N THR A 194 -4.88 24.08 11.73
CA THR A 194 -5.29 25.47 11.53
C THR A 194 -6.73 25.74 11.96
N SER A 195 -7.65 24.79 11.75
CA SER A 195 -9.07 24.96 12.10
C SER A 195 -9.34 24.96 13.61
N THR A 196 -8.46 24.39 14.43
CA THR A 196 -8.58 24.42 15.89
C THR A 196 -8.42 25.82 16.50
N HIS A 197 -7.95 26.81 15.71
CA HIS A 197 -7.78 28.18 16.17
C HIS A 197 -8.94 29.12 15.80
N ASP A 198 -9.86 28.70 14.92
CA ASP A 198 -10.99 29.54 14.47
C ASP A 198 -12.17 29.59 15.46
N GLU A 199 -12.25 28.67 16.44
CA GLU A 199 -13.44 28.55 17.32
C GLU A 199 -13.36 29.34 18.65
N HIS A 200 -12.29 30.09 18.92
CA HIS A 200 -12.13 30.89 20.14
C HIS A 200 -11.81 32.36 19.82
N ASP A 201 -12.76 33.05 19.18
CA ASP A 201 -12.74 34.52 18.99
C ASP A 201 -13.23 35.22 20.28
N ASP A 202 -12.40 35.24 21.31
CA ASP A 202 -12.46 36.27 22.35
C ASP A 202 -11.46 37.35 21.93
N GLY A 203 -11.94 38.58 21.70
CA GLY A 203 -11.24 39.71 21.06
C GLY A 203 -9.97 40.26 21.76
N ASP A 204 -9.01 39.39 22.05
CA ASP A 204 -7.69 39.69 22.57
C ASP A 204 -6.68 39.79 21.41
N THR A 205 -6.02 40.93 21.28
CA THR A 205 -5.06 41.22 20.20
C THR A 205 -3.80 40.35 20.25
N ARG A 206 -3.57 39.64 21.36
CA ARG A 206 -2.53 38.61 21.47
C ARG A 206 -2.88 37.31 20.73
N ALA A 207 -4.17 36.97 20.62
CA ALA A 207 -4.64 35.79 19.90
C ALA A 207 -4.23 35.83 18.42
N GLY A 208 -4.30 37.00 17.78
CA GLY A 208 -3.90 37.16 16.38
C GLY A 208 -2.39 37.02 16.12
N ALA A 209 -1.52 37.35 17.09
CA ALA A 209 -0.08 37.16 16.92
C ALA A 209 0.31 35.67 17.02
N ASP A 210 -0.29 34.96 17.98
CA ASP A 210 -0.09 33.52 18.16
C ASP A 210 -0.65 32.73 16.96
N GLU A 211 -1.79 33.16 16.42
CA GLU A 211 -2.39 32.59 15.22
C GLU A 211 -1.49 32.75 13.97
N ILE A 212 -0.91 33.94 13.76
CA ILE A 212 0.04 34.18 12.66
C ILE A 212 1.28 33.31 12.81
N ILE A 213 1.80 33.14 14.03
CA ILE A 213 2.96 32.29 14.32
C ILE A 213 2.61 30.82 14.05
N ALA A 214 1.46 30.36 14.53
CA ALA A 214 0.97 28.99 14.31
C ALA A 214 0.78 28.71 12.82
N ALA A 215 0.08 29.59 12.10
CA ALA A 215 -0.13 29.47 10.66
C ALA A 215 1.20 29.44 9.89
N SER A 216 2.17 30.29 10.27
CA SER A 216 3.50 30.30 9.66
C SER A 216 4.27 29.00 9.92
N PHE A 217 4.20 28.48 11.15
CA PHE A 217 4.85 27.23 11.54
C PHE A 217 4.25 26.02 10.81
N HIS A 218 2.92 25.86 10.86
CA HIS A 218 2.22 24.77 10.18
C HIS A 218 2.36 24.87 8.66
N GLY A 219 2.37 26.08 8.09
CA GLY A 219 2.62 26.30 6.67
C GLY A 219 4.03 25.86 6.26
N GLY A 220 5.04 26.17 7.08
CA GLY A 220 6.40 25.68 6.88
C GLY A 220 6.52 24.16 6.94
N LEU A 221 5.81 23.52 7.87
CA LEU A 221 5.75 22.05 7.95
C LEU A 221 5.12 21.42 6.71
N LEU A 222 4.00 21.98 6.23
CA LEU A 222 3.35 21.52 5.01
C LEU A 222 4.30 21.64 3.81
N VAL A 223 4.95 22.79 3.61
CA VAL A 223 5.91 23.00 2.51
C VAL A 223 7.05 21.98 2.56
N ARG A 224 7.60 21.71 3.76
CA ARG A 224 8.62 20.67 3.94
C ARG A 224 8.10 19.29 3.54
N SER A 225 6.90 18.93 3.95
CA SER A 225 6.30 17.64 3.64
C SER A 225 6.06 17.47 2.13
N LEU A 226 5.55 18.51 1.47
CA LEU A 226 5.38 18.53 0.01
C LEU A 226 6.71 18.40 -0.73
N ALA A 227 7.77 19.06 -0.25
CA ALA A 227 9.10 18.93 -0.83
C ALA A 227 9.63 17.49 -0.72
N LEU A 228 9.38 16.82 0.41
CA LEU A 228 9.74 15.41 0.60
C LEU A 228 8.93 14.48 -0.30
N LEU A 229 7.62 14.70 -0.46
CA LEU A 229 6.79 13.94 -1.40
C LEU A 229 7.28 14.10 -2.84
N LEU A 230 7.67 15.31 -3.23
CA LEU A 230 8.22 15.56 -4.56
C LEU A 230 9.54 14.82 -4.77
N ASP A 231 10.51 15.00 -3.87
CA ASP A 231 11.86 14.45 -3.97
C ASP A 231 11.89 12.92 -3.83
N ARG A 232 11.13 12.36 -2.88
CA ARG A 232 11.24 10.94 -2.50
C ARG A 232 10.25 10.02 -3.19
N LEU A 233 9.18 10.55 -3.77
CA LEU A 233 8.15 9.75 -4.41
C LEU A 233 7.92 10.17 -5.86
N ILE A 234 7.54 11.43 -6.09
CA ILE A 234 7.08 11.86 -7.41
C ILE A 234 8.24 11.85 -8.43
N SER A 235 9.39 12.43 -8.10
CA SER A 235 10.56 12.46 -8.98
C SER A 235 11.05 11.05 -9.35
N PRO A 236 11.25 10.12 -8.41
CA PRO A 236 11.60 8.73 -8.74
C PRO A 236 10.53 8.00 -9.58
N LEU A 237 9.24 8.22 -9.33
CA LEU A 237 8.17 7.60 -10.12
C LEU A 237 8.14 8.12 -11.56
N VAL A 238 8.35 9.42 -11.76
CA VAL A 238 8.47 10.01 -13.11
C VAL A 238 9.68 9.43 -13.83
N GLN A 239 10.83 9.34 -13.16
CA GLN A 239 12.02 8.74 -13.75
C GLN A 239 11.79 7.26 -14.10
N PHE A 240 11.14 6.50 -13.22
CA PHE A 240 10.75 5.12 -13.50
C PHE A 240 9.89 4.99 -14.76
N CYS A 241 8.92 5.88 -14.96
CA CYS A 241 8.09 5.90 -16.16
C CYS A 241 8.90 6.20 -17.43
N ILE A 242 9.83 7.16 -17.36
CA ILE A 242 10.74 7.50 -18.47
C ILE A 242 11.62 6.28 -18.80
N ASP A 243 12.29 5.71 -17.81
CA ASP A 243 13.21 4.58 -17.99
C ASP A 243 12.47 3.33 -18.49
N ARG A 244 11.23 3.10 -18.05
CA ARG A 244 10.40 1.99 -18.56
C ARG A 244 9.97 2.24 -19.99
N HIS A 245 9.60 3.47 -20.35
CA HIS A 245 9.25 3.82 -21.72
C HIS A 245 10.43 3.59 -22.68
N GLU A 246 11.64 4.05 -22.32
CA GLU A 246 12.84 3.83 -23.13
C GLU A 246 13.18 2.35 -23.29
N ARG A 247 13.05 1.56 -22.21
CA ARG A 247 13.25 0.11 -22.28
C ARG A 247 12.24 -0.56 -23.20
N ASN A 248 10.96 -0.20 -23.11
CA ASN A 248 9.93 -0.74 -23.97
C ASN A 248 10.21 -0.44 -25.45
N LEU A 249 10.69 0.76 -25.78
CA LEU A 249 11.07 1.11 -27.16
C LEU A 249 12.20 0.21 -27.68
N LYS A 250 13.22 -0.06 -26.87
CA LYS A 250 14.32 -0.99 -27.21
C LYS A 250 13.81 -2.42 -27.39
N GLU A 251 12.98 -2.91 -26.46
CA GLU A 251 12.37 -4.24 -26.54
C GLU A 251 11.52 -4.39 -27.81
N ILE A 252 10.71 -3.38 -28.16
CA ILE A 252 9.91 -3.37 -29.39
C ILE A 252 10.82 -3.44 -30.63
N GLN A 253 11.95 -2.73 -30.64
CA GLN A 253 12.89 -2.79 -31.76
C GLN A 253 13.49 -4.20 -31.91
N THR A 254 13.98 -4.79 -30.82
CA THR A 254 14.55 -6.15 -30.84
C THR A 254 13.52 -7.19 -31.30
N LEU A 255 12.28 -7.09 -30.84
CA LEU A 255 11.21 -8.01 -31.24
C LEU A 255 10.83 -7.90 -32.73
N LYS A 256 10.91 -6.70 -33.31
CA LYS A 256 10.70 -6.49 -34.74
C LYS A 256 11.83 -7.12 -35.55
N GLU A 257 13.08 -6.89 -35.15
CA GLU A 257 14.26 -7.46 -35.80
C GLU A 257 14.20 -9.00 -35.79
N SER A 258 13.85 -9.63 -34.67
CA SER A 258 13.69 -11.09 -34.60
C SER A 258 12.52 -11.62 -35.44
N SER A 259 11.42 -10.87 -35.54
CA SER A 259 10.27 -11.28 -36.36
C SER A 259 10.56 -11.19 -37.86
N ASP A 260 11.41 -10.26 -38.27
CA ASP A 260 11.84 -10.13 -39.67
C ASP A 260 12.83 -11.24 -40.04
N GLU A 261 13.70 -11.67 -39.12
CA GLU A 261 14.59 -12.83 -39.30
C GLU A 261 13.81 -14.15 -39.43
N ASP A 262 12.80 -14.38 -38.60
CA ASP A 262 11.96 -15.58 -38.65
C ASP A 262 11.09 -15.66 -39.92
N ASN A 263 10.69 -14.52 -40.49
CA ASN A 263 9.94 -14.46 -41.76
C ASN A 263 10.84 -14.57 -43.00
N SER A 264 12.17 -14.50 -42.83
CA SER A 264 13.17 -14.57 -43.91
C SER A 264 13.75 -15.98 -44.12
N CYS A 265 13.42 -16.93 -43.25
CA CYS A 265 13.76 -18.36 -43.34
C CYS A 265 12.58 -19.20 -43.84
#